data_AF-A0A5P9FL37-F1
#
_entry.id   AF-A0A5P9FL37-F1
#
_cell.length_a   1.000
_cell.length_b   1.000
_cell.length_c   1.000
_cell.angle_alpha   90.00
_cell.angle_beta   90.00
_cell.angle_gamma   90.00
#
_symmetry.space_group_name_H-M   'P 1'
#
loop_
_entity.id
_entity.type
_entity.pdbx_description
1 polymer ?
#
loop_
_entity_poly.entity_id
_entity_poly.type
_entity_poly.pdbx_seq_one_letter_code
_entity_poly.pdbx_strand_id
1 'polypeptide(L)' 'MNYVLALFLPPLSILLTGRIFTSIIVFVIWIPAILFSGGLTHPMFILLAWILIYQSGEERRARRYGRDE' A
#
# COMPACT_ATOMS: atom_id res chain seq x y z
N MET A 1 19.34 11.86 2.76
CA MET A 1 19.37 10.68 3.63
C MET A 1 19.33 9.45 2.72
N ASN A 2 20.33 8.58 2.79
CA ASN A 2 20.69 7.64 1.71
C ASN A 2 19.80 6.37 1.65
N TYR A 3 18.49 6.52 1.86
CA TYR A 3 17.54 5.41 1.94
C TYR A 3 17.41 4.60 0.66
N VAL A 4 17.65 5.24 -0.48
CA VAL A 4 17.61 4.57 -1.79
C VAL A 4 18.66 3.45 -1.84
N LEU A 5 19.87 3.69 -1.33
CA LEU A 5 20.92 2.66 -1.26
C LEU A 5 20.58 1.55 -0.27
N ALA A 6 19.95 1.89 0.87
CA ALA A 6 19.48 0.90 1.84
C ALA A 6 18.39 -0.02 1.27
N LEU A 7 17.59 0.48 0.32
CA LEU A 7 16.56 -0.29 -0.37
C LEU A 7 17.14 -1.38 -1.28
N PHE A 8 18.33 -1.17 -1.85
CA PHE A 8 19.00 -2.13 -2.74
C PHE A 8 20.05 -3.00 -2.03
N LEU A 9 20.41 -2.64 -0.80
CA LEU A 9 21.36 -3.38 0.04
C LEU A 9 21.03 -4.89 0.19
N PRO A 10 19.77 -5.30 0.48
CA PRO A 10 19.46 -6.72 0.64
C PRO A 10 19.72 -7.56 -0.61
N PRO A 11 19.23 -7.21 -1.82
CA PRO A 11 19.54 -7.98 -3.01
C PRO A 11 21.02 -7.89 -3.43
N LEU A 12 21.68 -6.74 -3.25
CA LEU A 12 23.10 -6.57 -3.56
C LEU A 12 24.01 -7.40 -2.65
N SER A 13 23.70 -7.49 -1.36
CA SER A 13 24.46 -8.30 -0.38
C SER A 13 24.42 -9.79 -0.75
N ILE A 14 23.28 -10.28 -1.23
CA ILE A 14 23.10 -11.69 -1.64
C ILE A 14 23.82 -11.97 -2.96
N LEU A 15 23.84 -10.99 -3.88
CA LEU A 15 24.61 -11.07 -5.12
C LEU A 15 26.12 -11.14 -4.84
N LEU A 16 26.63 -10.30 -3.94
CA LEU A 16 28.04 -10.30 -3.50
C LEU A 16 28.45 -11.59 -2.76
N THR A 17 27.50 -12.30 -2.17
CA THR A 17 27.71 -13.61 -1.53
C THR A 17 27.83 -14.76 -2.57
N GLY A 18 27.70 -14.48 -3.87
CA GLY A 18 27.82 -15.48 -4.94
C GLY A 18 26.56 -16.34 -5.14
N ARG A 19 25.47 -16.01 -4.46
CA ARG A 19 24.20 -16.76 -4.50
C ARG A 19 23.21 -16.13 -5.48
N ILE A 20 23.49 -16.27 -6.78
CA ILE A 20 22.70 -15.66 -7.88
C ILE A 20 21.23 -16.10 -7.86
N PHE A 21 20.94 -17.39 -7.64
CA PHE A 21 19.55 -17.87 -7.55
C PHE A 21 18.79 -17.24 -6.38
N THR A 22 19.45 -17.14 -5.22
CA THR A 22 18.86 -16.55 -4.03
C THR A 22 18.64 -15.04 -4.22
N SER A 23 19.55 -14.33 -4.90
CA SER A 23 19.38 -12.90 -5.16
C SER A 23 18.19 -12.62 -6.07
N ILE A 24 17.95 -13.46 -7.08
CA ILE A 24 16.80 -13.32 -7.98
C ILE A 24 15.49 -13.54 -7.21
N ILE A 25 15.40 -14.61 -6.40
CA ILE A 25 14.22 -14.89 -5.57
C ILE A 25 13.93 -13.73 -4.63
N VAL A 26 14.97 -13.21 -3.97
CA VAL A 26 14.84 -12.07 -3.07
C VAL A 26 14.40 -10.83 -3.83
N PHE A 27 14.96 -10.54 -5.00
CA PHE A 27 14.55 -9.39 -5.82
C PHE A 27 13.07 -9.45 -6.22
N VAL A 28 12.59 -10.63 -6.62
CA VAL A 28 11.19 -10.87 -7.01
C VAL A 28 10.23 -10.71 -5.83
N ILE A 29 10.62 -11.11 -4.61
CA ILE A 29 9.82 -10.91 -3.40
C ILE A 29 9.93 -9.46 -2.89
N TRP A 30 11.08 -8.83 -3.12
CA TRP A 30 11.41 -7.50 -2.60
C TRP A 30 10.65 -6.38 -3.31
N ILE A 31 10.51 -6.44 -4.64
CA ILE A 31 9.72 -5.47 -5.42
C ILE A 31 8.27 -5.36 -4.88
N PRO A 32 7.49 -6.46 -4.80
CA PRO A 32 6.16 -6.41 -4.22
C PRO A 32 6.21 -6.08 -2.74
N ALA A 33 7.19 -6.52 -1.96
CA ALA A 33 7.29 -6.14 -0.54
C ALA A 33 7.46 -4.62 -0.35
N ILE A 34 8.22 -3.93 -1.21
CA ILE A 34 8.32 -2.46 -1.20
C ILE A 34 7.00 -1.82 -1.64
N LEU A 35 6.38 -2.36 -2.70
CA LEU A 35 5.10 -1.88 -3.23
C LEU A 35 3.96 -2.04 -2.22
N PHE A 36 3.92 -3.17 -1.50
CA PHE A 36 2.95 -3.45 -0.45
C PHE A 36 3.28 -2.71 0.84
N SER A 37 4.57 -2.57 1.21
CA SER A 37 4.99 -1.80 2.40
C SER A 37 4.72 -0.30 2.26
N GLY A 38 4.94 0.28 1.07
CA GLY A 38 4.56 1.67 0.77
C GLY A 38 3.09 1.84 0.36
N GLY A 39 2.43 0.75 -0.01
CA GLY A 39 1.14 0.78 -0.68
C GLY A 39 -0.02 0.28 0.14
N LEU A 40 0.08 -0.57 1.17
CA LEU A 40 -1.10 -1.12 1.88
C LEU A 40 -2.00 -0.04 2.51
N THR A 41 -1.43 1.12 2.85
CA THR A 41 -2.19 2.30 3.28
C THR A 41 -2.97 2.95 2.14
N HIS A 42 -2.56 2.82 0.88
CA HIS A 42 -3.25 3.42 -0.27
C HIS A 42 -4.57 2.70 -0.63
N PRO A 43 -4.67 1.37 -0.82
CA PRO A 43 -5.95 0.67 -1.00
C PRO A 43 -6.84 0.83 0.22
N MET A 44 -6.28 0.80 1.43
CA MET A 44 -7.06 1.01 2.65
C MET A 44 -7.64 2.44 2.70
N PHE A 45 -6.88 3.45 2.27
CA PHE A 45 -7.37 4.84 2.14
C PHE A 45 -8.44 4.98 1.06
N ILE A 46 -8.28 4.35 -0.11
CA ILE A 46 -9.27 4.37 -1.20
C ILE A 46 -10.58 3.71 -0.75
N LEU A 47 -10.50 2.56 -0.08
CA LEU A 47 -11.66 1.86 0.47
C LEU A 47 -12.37 2.69 1.54
N LEU A 48 -11.61 3.29 2.47
CA LEU A 48 -12.17 4.16 3.51
C LEU A 48 -12.81 5.42 2.90
N ALA A 49 -12.17 6.06 1.92
CA ALA A 49 -12.70 7.23 1.23
C ALA A 49 -14.00 6.89 0.47
N TRP A 50 -14.05 5.74 -0.20
CA TRP A 50 -15.25 5.25 -0.87
C TRP A 50 -16.41 5.03 0.10
N ILE A 51 -16.15 4.37 1.24
CA ILE A 51 -17.15 4.16 2.30
C ILE A 51 -17.63 5.49 2.88
N LEU A 52 -16.72 6.43 3.15
CA LEU A 52 -17.04 7.73 3.73
C LEU A 52 -17.87 8.62 2.78
N ILE A 53 -17.59 8.58 1.48
CA ILE A 53 -18.40 9.24 0.45
C ILE A 53 -19.80 8.62 0.38
N TYR A 54 -19.89 7.29 0.44
CA TYR A 54 -21.18 6.58 0.43
C TYR A 54 -22.02 6.93 1.67
N GLN A 55 -21.44 6.85 2.88
CA GLN A 55 -22.12 7.20 4.13
C GLN A 55 -22.54 8.67 4.18
N SER A 56 -21.68 9.61 3.77
CA SER A 56 -22.02 11.03 3.75
C SER A 56 -23.11 11.39 2.72
N GLY A 57 -23.25 10.60 1.66
CA GLY A 57 -24.36 10.68 0.70
C GLY A 57 -25.69 10.20 1.28
N GLU A 58 -25.68 9.11 2.06
CA GLU A 58 -26.87 8.60 2.75
C GLU A 58 -27.33 9.51 3.90
N GLU A 59 -26.40 10.04 4.70
CA GLU A 59 -26.68 10.97 5.80
C GLU A 59 -27.45 12.22 5.32
N ARG A 60 -27.10 12.73 4.13
CA ARG A 60 -27.81 13.87 3.50
C ARG A 60 -29.22 13.51 3.05
N ARG A 61 -29.48 12.25 2.69
CA ARG A 61 -30.82 11.77 2.31
C ARG A 61 -31.68 11.49 3.54
N ALA A 62 -31.10 10.89 4.58
CA ALA A 62 -31.79 10.64 5.86
C ALA A 62 -32.30 11.94 6.51
N ARG A 63 -31.49 13.02 6.49
CA ARG A 63 -31.91 14.32 7.03
C ARG A 63 -33.00 15.05 6.23
N ARG A 64 -33.23 14.68 4.97
CA ARG A 64 -34.37 15.22 4.19
C ARG A 64 -35.68 14.54 4.53
N TYR A 65 -35.64 13.27 4.93
CA TYR A 65 -36.85 12.49 5.20
C TYR A 65 -37.48 12.79 6.57
N GLY A 66 -36.68 13.15 7.58
CA GLY A 66 -37.17 13.49 8.93
C GLY A 66 -37.65 14.93 9.13
N ARG A 67 -37.94 15.69 8.06
CA ARG A 67 -38.48 17.06 8.12
C ARG A 67 -39.92 17.16 7.56
N ASP A 68 -40.46 16.04 7.06
CA ASP A 68 -41.79 15.94 6.45
C ASP A 68 -42.80 15.19 7.37
N GLU A 69 -42.46 15.01 8.65
CA GLU A 69 -43.35 14.53 9.74
C GLU A 69 -43.52 15.61 10.81
#